data_AF-A0A848NIZ7-F1
#
_entry.id   AF-A0A848NIZ7-F1
#
_cell.length_a   1.000
_cell.length_b   1.000
_cell.length_c   1.000
_cell.angle_alpha   90.00
_cell.angle_beta   90.00
_cell.angle_gamma   90.00
#
_symmetry.space_group_name_H-M   'P 1'
#
loop_
_entity.id
_entity.type
_entity.pdbx_description
1 polymer ?
#
loop_
_entity_poly.entity_id
_entity_poly.type
_entity_poly.pdbx_seq_one_letter_code
_entity_poly.pdbx_strand_id
1 'polypeptide(L)'
;MSTNPRSGLFMLADRLRSGGRLILGLFLLAPLLAATCARAQAEPIPETLGVRLGIINYLSEGVAPVYINQGWAAGVRGHAYTSGTCCVSIPTQWKPGMTMRVEWRTDTMFERGEKQMISRDAPILPFEPFHDGYIWAVFLPGGEVYLQPSAARPGAEGFLQGLPPPGQETAADLRRFVEKNPPQPAVAPPR
;
A
#
# COMPACT_ATOMS: atom_id res chain seq x y z
N MET A 1 -13.62 -15.76 -83.62
CA MET A 1 -14.24 -16.95 -84.25
C MET A 1 -14.12 -18.08 -83.24
N SER A 2 -15.14 -18.80 -82.77
CA SER A 2 -16.48 -19.10 -83.25
C SER A 2 -17.22 -19.64 -82.01
N THR A 3 -18.32 -19.01 -81.55
CA THR A 3 -19.73 -19.44 -81.73
C THR A 3 -20.34 -20.18 -80.53
N ASN A 4 -21.08 -19.43 -79.70
CA ASN A 4 -22.53 -19.48 -79.36
C ASN A 4 -23.40 -20.62 -79.99
N PRO A 5 -24.73 -20.72 -79.74
CA PRO A 5 -25.59 -20.68 -78.53
C PRO A 5 -26.63 -21.85 -78.51
N ARG A 6 -27.50 -21.88 -77.50
CA ARG A 6 -28.94 -22.24 -77.56
C ARG A 6 -29.57 -21.89 -76.20
N SER A 7 -30.80 -21.43 -75.99
CA SER A 7 -31.91 -20.83 -76.75
C SER A 7 -33.09 -20.75 -75.77
N GLY A 8 -33.95 -19.73 -75.87
CA GLY A 8 -35.31 -19.68 -75.30
C GLY A 8 -35.39 -19.09 -73.89
N LEU A 9 -36.43 -18.36 -73.48
CA LEU A 9 -37.73 -18.11 -74.10
C LEU A 9 -38.36 -16.88 -73.39
N PHE A 10 -38.75 -15.92 -74.21
CA PHE A 10 -39.88 -14.99 -74.12
C PHE A 10 -40.76 -14.83 -72.86
N MET A 11 -41.12 -13.56 -72.66
CA MET A 11 -42.40 -12.98 -72.20
C MET A 11 -42.51 -12.47 -70.76
N LEU A 12 -42.52 -11.14 -70.69
CA LEU A 12 -43.15 -10.33 -69.66
C LEU A 12 -44.63 -10.70 -69.52
N ALA A 13 -45.12 -10.75 -68.27
CA ALA A 13 -46.53 -10.65 -67.97
C ALA A 13 -46.75 -9.48 -67.01
N ASP A 14 -47.73 -8.68 -67.41
CA ASP A 14 -48.06 -7.36 -66.91
C ASP A 14 -48.68 -7.35 -65.51
N ARG A 15 -48.53 -6.17 -64.92
CA ARG A 15 -49.12 -5.69 -63.67
C ARG A 15 -50.65 -5.85 -63.63
N LEU A 16 -51.14 -6.49 -62.56
CA LEU A 16 -52.52 -6.33 -62.10
C LEU A 16 -52.57 -5.53 -60.79
N ARG A 17 -52.96 -4.26 -60.94
CA ARG A 17 -54.03 -3.55 -60.22
C ARG A 17 -54.55 -4.18 -58.91
N SER A 18 -54.49 -3.45 -57.80
CA SER A 18 -55.65 -3.11 -56.95
C SER A 18 -55.17 -2.43 -55.66
N GLY A 19 -55.73 -1.25 -55.38
CA GLY A 19 -55.55 -0.57 -54.09
C GLY A 19 -56.35 -1.25 -52.98
N GLY A 20 -55.95 -0.96 -51.74
CA GLY A 20 -56.75 -1.30 -50.56
C GLY A 20 -55.92 -1.70 -49.35
N ARG A 21 -55.66 -0.72 -48.47
CA ARG A 21 -55.58 -0.81 -47.00
C ARG A 21 -54.77 -1.96 -46.39
N LEU A 22 -53.72 -1.62 -45.65
CA LEU A 22 -53.61 -2.05 -44.24
C LEU A 22 -52.44 -1.31 -43.56
N ILE A 23 -52.81 -0.31 -42.75
CA ILE A 23 -51.95 0.22 -41.69
C ILE A 23 -51.87 -0.88 -40.62
N LEU A 24 -50.76 -1.60 -40.55
CA LEU A 24 -50.21 -2.16 -39.30
C LEU A 24 -48.83 -2.78 -39.59
N GLY A 25 -47.77 -2.25 -38.99
CA GLY A 25 -46.45 -2.82 -39.17
C GLY A 25 -45.36 -2.15 -38.35
N LEU A 26 -45.19 -2.66 -37.13
CA LEU A 26 -43.93 -2.71 -36.37
C LEU A 26 -43.48 -1.43 -35.63
N PHE A 27 -44.02 -1.26 -34.43
CA PHE A 27 -43.27 -0.67 -33.30
C PHE A 27 -41.94 -1.41 -33.17
N LEU A 28 -40.78 -0.73 -33.27
CA LEU A 28 -39.51 -1.10 -32.62
C LEU A 28 -38.41 -0.05 -32.95
N LEU A 29 -37.58 0.23 -31.92
CA LEU A 29 -36.30 0.99 -31.89
C LEU A 29 -36.44 2.53 -31.76
N ALA A 30 -36.00 3.22 -30.70
CA ALA A 30 -35.14 2.87 -29.56
C ALA A 30 -35.36 3.90 -28.42
N PRO A 31 -35.50 3.50 -27.14
CA PRO A 31 -35.48 4.46 -26.05
C PRO A 31 -34.03 4.81 -25.67
N LEU A 32 -33.77 6.11 -25.55
CA LEU A 32 -32.74 6.77 -24.74
C LEU A 32 -31.45 5.98 -24.47
N LEU A 33 -30.42 6.21 -25.31
CA LEU A 33 -29.04 6.24 -24.83
C LEU A 33 -28.83 7.54 -24.04
N ALA A 34 -29.46 7.64 -22.87
CA ALA A 34 -28.97 8.54 -21.84
C ALA A 34 -27.63 7.96 -21.39
N ALA A 35 -26.54 8.48 -21.94
CA ALA A 35 -25.20 8.23 -21.45
C ALA A 35 -25.16 8.66 -19.98
N THR A 36 -25.39 7.71 -19.07
CA THR A 36 -25.05 7.89 -17.68
C THR A 36 -23.53 7.88 -17.65
N CYS A 37 -22.92 9.06 -17.74
CA CYS A 37 -21.58 9.25 -17.21
C CYS A 37 -21.66 8.86 -15.74
N ALA A 38 -21.39 7.60 -15.44
CA ALA A 38 -21.11 7.16 -14.08
C ALA A 38 -19.90 8.00 -13.67
N ARG A 39 -20.16 9.05 -12.88
CA ARG A 39 -19.08 9.77 -12.21
C ARG A 39 -18.39 8.70 -11.38
N ALA A 40 -17.14 8.41 -11.70
CA ALA A 40 -16.28 7.67 -10.78
C ALA A 40 -16.27 8.50 -9.49
N GLN A 41 -17.08 8.09 -8.51
CA GLN A 41 -17.05 8.66 -7.19
C GLN A 41 -15.70 8.25 -6.62
N ALA A 42 -14.89 9.22 -6.21
CA ALA A 42 -13.68 8.92 -5.49
C ALA A 42 -14.08 8.13 -4.25
N GLU A 43 -13.61 6.89 -4.15
CA GLU A 43 -13.79 6.06 -2.95
C GLU A 43 -13.30 6.87 -1.74
N PRO A 44 -14.07 6.92 -0.64
CA PRO A 44 -13.63 7.60 0.56
C PRO A 44 -12.31 6.97 1.04
N ILE A 45 -11.36 7.82 1.44
CA ILE A 45 -10.09 7.33 1.99
C ILE A 45 -10.42 6.52 3.25
N PRO A 46 -9.98 5.24 3.35
CA PRO A 46 -10.32 4.41 4.50
C PRO A 46 -9.74 5.02 5.78
N GLU A 47 -10.43 4.84 6.91
CA GLU A 47 -9.97 5.35 8.21
C GLU A 47 -8.67 4.70 8.68
N THR A 48 -8.44 3.46 8.25
CA THR A 48 -7.23 2.69 8.53
C THR A 48 -6.58 2.18 7.26
N LEU A 49 -5.25 2.14 7.27
CA LEU A 49 -4.41 1.60 6.22
C LEU A 49 -3.75 0.29 6.67
N GLY A 50 -3.89 -0.76 5.87
CA GLY A 50 -3.09 -1.97 6.01
C GLY A 50 -1.68 -1.74 5.48
N VAL A 51 -0.67 -1.86 6.33
CA VAL A 51 0.74 -1.65 5.98
C VAL A 51 1.56 -2.89 6.24
N ARG A 52 2.53 -3.17 5.37
CA ARG A 52 3.49 -4.26 5.58
C ARG A 52 4.48 -3.93 6.68
N LEU A 53 5.06 -4.95 7.29
CA LEU A 53 6.03 -4.78 8.36
C LEU A 53 7.46 -4.73 7.82
N GLY A 54 8.24 -3.76 8.30
CA GLY A 54 9.65 -3.62 7.97
C GLY A 54 10.52 -3.32 9.18
N ILE A 55 11.79 -3.68 9.10
CA ILE A 55 12.79 -3.41 10.12
C ILE A 55 13.98 -2.70 9.48
N ILE A 56 14.45 -1.64 10.12
CA ILE A 56 15.69 -0.93 9.80
C ILE A 56 16.54 -0.98 11.06
N ASN A 57 17.70 -1.63 10.98
CA ASN A 57 18.54 -1.90 12.14
C ASN A 57 19.88 -1.18 12.02
N TYR A 58 20.04 -0.08 12.76
CA TYR A 58 21.31 0.65 12.90
C TYR A 58 22.17 0.14 14.06
N LEU A 59 21.74 -0.92 14.76
CA LEU A 59 22.55 -1.57 15.79
C LEU A 59 23.70 -2.38 15.16
N SER A 60 24.74 -2.61 15.95
CA SER A 60 25.86 -3.47 15.58
C SER A 60 25.54 -4.97 15.62
N GLU A 61 24.45 -5.35 16.28
CA GLU A 61 23.99 -6.74 16.41
C GLU A 61 22.62 -6.95 15.76
N GLY A 62 22.26 -8.20 15.51
CA GLY A 62 20.96 -8.56 14.99
C GLY A 62 19.82 -8.39 15.99
N VAL A 63 18.62 -8.21 15.45
CA VAL A 63 17.37 -8.22 16.21
C VAL A 63 16.45 -9.29 15.66
N ALA A 64 15.95 -10.16 16.54
CA ALA A 64 15.01 -11.22 16.20
C ALA A 64 14.34 -11.79 17.46
N PRO A 65 13.18 -12.45 17.36
CA PRO A 65 12.14 -12.05 16.42
C PRO A 65 11.71 -10.60 16.71
N VAL A 66 11.31 -9.83 15.71
CA VAL A 66 10.69 -8.51 15.92
C VAL A 66 9.19 -8.63 15.69
N TYR A 67 8.42 -8.07 16.62
CA TYR A 67 6.98 -7.89 16.50
C TYR A 67 6.64 -6.40 16.53
N ILE A 68 5.74 -5.98 15.65
CA ILE A 68 5.15 -4.64 15.61
C ILE A 68 3.65 -4.84 15.82
N ASN A 69 3.13 -4.40 16.96
CA ASN A 69 1.74 -4.60 17.37
C ASN A 69 1.26 -6.05 17.18
N GLN A 70 2.00 -7.02 17.75
CA GLN A 70 1.76 -8.46 17.62
C GLN A 70 1.97 -9.05 16.21
N GLY A 71 2.13 -8.22 15.18
CA GLY A 71 2.49 -8.66 13.83
C GLY A 71 3.98 -9.00 13.73
N TRP A 72 4.32 -10.17 13.17
CA TRP A 72 5.71 -10.61 13.03
C TRP A 72 6.41 -9.92 11.85
N ALA A 73 7.47 -9.16 12.14
CA ALA A 73 8.24 -8.37 11.18
C ALA A 73 9.51 -9.07 10.67
N ALA A 74 9.76 -10.33 11.08
CA ALA A 74 11.00 -11.10 10.87
C ALA A 74 12.15 -10.72 11.82
N GLY A 75 13.38 -11.02 11.43
CA GLY A 75 14.60 -10.63 12.10
C GLY A 75 15.61 -10.10 11.09
N VAL A 76 16.57 -9.31 11.55
CA VAL A 76 17.57 -8.68 10.67
C VAL A 76 18.89 -8.54 11.40
N ARG A 77 19.99 -8.77 10.67
CA ARG A 77 21.35 -8.53 11.17
C ARG A 77 21.61 -7.06 11.47
N GLY A 78 22.70 -6.77 12.19
CA GLY A 78 23.18 -5.40 12.37
C GLY A 78 23.49 -4.70 11.04
N HIS A 79 23.29 -3.39 11.02
CA HIS A 79 23.48 -2.52 9.85
C HIS A 79 22.81 -3.07 8.58
N ALA A 80 21.54 -3.43 8.69
CA ALA A 80 20.73 -3.93 7.57
C ALA A 80 19.25 -3.60 7.75
N TYR A 81 18.46 -3.88 6.71
CA TYR A 81 17.01 -3.79 6.75
C TYR A 81 16.36 -5.04 6.15
N THR A 82 15.13 -5.32 6.54
CA THR A 82 14.29 -6.38 5.96
C THR A 82 12.83 -5.95 5.95
N SER A 83 12.01 -6.61 5.15
CA SER A 83 10.56 -6.39 5.15
C SER A 83 9.81 -7.67 4.84
N GLY A 84 8.66 -7.84 5.47
CA GLY A 84 7.75 -8.97 5.24
C GLY A 84 6.58 -8.62 4.35
N THR A 85 5.77 -9.64 4.05
CA THR A 85 4.49 -9.52 3.33
C THR A 85 3.30 -9.31 4.27
N CYS A 86 3.45 -9.66 5.55
CA CYS A 86 2.42 -9.52 6.59
C CYS A 86 2.39 -8.08 7.15
N CYS A 87 1.38 -7.79 7.96
CA CYS A 87 0.83 -6.45 8.06
C CYS A 87 0.19 -6.12 9.40
N VAL A 88 0.00 -4.82 9.62
CA VAL A 88 -0.85 -4.25 10.68
C VAL A 88 -1.74 -3.17 10.08
N SER A 89 -2.81 -2.81 10.79
CA SER A 89 -3.62 -1.63 10.46
C SER A 89 -3.14 -0.43 11.27
N ILE A 90 -2.94 0.70 10.60
CA ILE A 90 -2.65 1.99 11.23
C ILE A 90 -3.74 3.01 10.87
N PRO A 91 -4.01 4.03 11.69
CA PRO A 91 -4.82 5.16 11.26
C PRO A 91 -4.24 5.81 10.01
N THR A 92 -5.09 6.21 9.06
CA THR A 92 -4.65 6.87 7.83
C THR A 92 -4.12 8.29 8.08
N GLN A 93 -4.67 8.98 9.08
CA GLN A 93 -4.24 10.32 9.47
C GLN A 93 -3.33 10.25 10.69
N TRP A 94 -2.12 10.79 10.56
CA TRP A 94 -1.22 10.93 11.68
C TRP A 94 -1.72 11.98 12.69
N LYS A 95 -1.50 11.73 13.98
CA LYS A 95 -1.73 12.67 15.08
C LYS A 95 -0.55 12.65 16.05
N PRO A 96 -0.22 13.79 16.69
CA PRO A 96 0.77 13.81 17.77
C PRO A 96 0.42 12.81 18.88
N GLY A 97 1.42 12.17 19.48
CA GLY A 97 1.20 11.18 20.55
C GLY A 97 0.95 9.75 20.07
N MET A 98 0.87 9.48 18.76
CA MET A 98 0.70 8.12 18.26
C MET A 98 1.90 7.24 18.61
N THR A 99 1.62 6.11 19.24
CA THR A 99 2.61 5.08 19.58
C THR A 99 2.10 3.71 19.19
N MET A 100 3.03 2.76 19.04
CA MET A 100 2.68 1.36 18.82
C MET A 100 3.76 0.45 19.42
N ARG A 101 3.31 -0.68 19.95
CA ARG A 101 4.17 -1.66 20.63
C ARG A 101 5.16 -2.30 19.66
N VAL A 102 6.44 -2.27 20.01
CA VAL A 102 7.51 -3.01 19.33
C VAL A 102 8.18 -3.93 20.34
N GLU A 103 8.35 -5.19 19.97
CA GLU A 103 8.94 -6.21 20.82
C GLU A 103 10.04 -6.96 20.08
N TRP A 104 11.19 -7.14 20.71
CA TRP A 104 12.33 -7.81 20.09
C TRP A 104 13.28 -8.44 21.11
N ARG A 105 14.22 -9.24 20.62
CA ARG A 105 15.46 -9.59 21.33
C ARG A 105 16.64 -9.27 20.43
N THR A 106 17.81 -9.14 21.05
CA THR A 106 19.07 -8.97 20.33
C THR A 106 19.87 -10.27 20.30
N ASP A 107 20.82 -10.40 19.37
CA ASP A 107 21.70 -11.57 19.29
C ASP A 107 22.37 -11.88 20.64
N THR A 108 22.86 -10.86 21.35
CA THR A 108 23.50 -11.04 22.65
C THR A 108 22.52 -11.60 23.69
N MET A 109 21.23 -11.26 23.63
CA MET A 109 20.21 -11.88 24.51
C MET A 109 19.99 -13.36 24.17
N PHE A 110 20.11 -13.76 22.90
CA PHE A 110 20.08 -15.18 22.52
C PHE A 110 21.27 -15.93 23.07
N GLU A 111 22.47 -15.37 22.94
CA GLU A 111 23.71 -15.97 23.46
C GLU A 111 23.64 -16.18 24.98
N ARG A 112 23.03 -15.24 25.72
CA ARG A 112 22.81 -15.36 27.17
C ARG A 112 21.62 -16.24 27.58
N GLY A 113 20.88 -16.80 26.61
CA GLY A 113 19.73 -17.67 26.87
C GLY A 113 18.49 -16.95 27.45
N GLU A 114 18.42 -15.63 27.34
CA GLU A 114 17.33 -14.82 27.88
C GLU A 114 16.05 -15.03 27.08
N LYS A 115 14.92 -15.35 27.73
CA LYS A 115 13.65 -15.62 27.01
C LYS A 115 12.73 -14.40 26.92
N GLN A 116 12.95 -13.40 27.76
CA GLN A 116 12.10 -12.22 27.82
C GLN A 116 12.35 -11.31 26.62
N MET A 117 11.28 -10.79 26.04
CA MET A 117 11.36 -9.79 24.97
C MET A 117 11.58 -8.41 25.57
N ILE A 118 12.42 -7.60 24.94
CA ILE A 118 12.40 -6.15 25.14
C ILE A 118 11.09 -5.64 24.54
N SER A 119 10.44 -4.69 25.23
CA SER A 119 9.16 -4.14 24.83
C SER A 119 9.19 -2.61 24.95
N ARG A 120 8.75 -1.90 23.90
CA ARG A 120 8.65 -0.44 23.88
C ARG A 120 7.39 0.00 23.14
N ASP A 121 6.73 1.04 23.66
CA ASP A 121 5.78 1.81 22.88
C ASP A 121 6.56 2.83 22.06
N ALA A 122 6.82 2.48 20.81
CA ALA A 122 7.61 3.30 19.90
C ALA A 122 6.73 4.43 19.32
N PRO A 123 7.20 5.68 19.31
CA PRO A 123 6.49 6.77 18.65
C PRO A 123 6.40 6.53 17.15
N ILE A 124 5.22 6.78 16.59
CA ILE A 124 4.97 6.79 15.16
C ILE A 124 5.32 8.20 14.65
N LEU A 125 6.32 8.27 13.79
CA LEU A 125 6.77 9.50 13.17
C LEU A 125 5.68 10.07 12.24
N PRO A 126 5.64 11.40 12.03
CA PRO A 126 4.72 12.02 11.09
C PRO A 126 4.78 11.37 9.70
N PHE A 127 3.60 11.17 9.12
CA PHE A 127 3.44 10.67 7.76
C PHE A 127 2.20 11.28 7.12
N GLU A 128 2.26 11.45 5.80
CA GLU A 128 1.10 11.80 4.98
C GLU A 128 0.36 10.53 4.57
N PRO A 129 -0.96 10.58 4.32
CA PRO A 129 -1.72 9.44 3.82
C PRO A 129 -1.11 8.82 2.56
N PHE A 130 -1.06 7.49 2.51
CA PHE A 130 -0.62 6.72 1.34
C PHE A 130 -1.51 5.49 1.14
N HIS A 131 -1.48 4.90 -0.06
CA HIS A 131 -2.38 3.80 -0.44
C HIS A 131 -1.81 2.40 -0.17
N ASP A 132 -0.48 2.26 -0.25
CA ASP A 132 0.22 1.01 0.04
C ASP A 132 1.65 1.32 0.49
N GLY A 133 2.18 0.52 1.40
CA GLY A 133 3.51 0.76 1.96
C GLY A 133 3.83 -0.11 3.16
N TYR A 134 4.64 0.45 4.03
CA TYR A 134 5.22 -0.23 5.18
C TYR A 134 5.07 0.62 6.43
N ILE A 135 5.13 -0.03 7.58
CA ILE A 135 5.56 0.58 8.83
C ILE A 135 6.93 0.01 9.18
N TRP A 136 7.94 0.88 9.18
CA TRP A 136 9.33 0.52 9.46
C TRP A 136 9.63 0.72 10.95
N ALA A 137 9.97 -0.35 11.67
CA ALA A 137 10.61 -0.25 12.97
C ALA A 137 12.08 0.11 12.80
N VAL A 138 12.48 1.26 13.34
CA VAL A 138 13.81 1.85 13.19
C VAL A 138 14.54 1.75 14.51
N PHE A 139 15.48 0.82 14.61
CA PHE A 139 16.31 0.59 15.79
C PHE A 139 17.56 1.46 15.73
N LEU A 140 17.81 2.28 16.75
CA LEU A 140 18.96 3.16 16.83
C LEU A 140 19.93 2.76 17.97
N PRO A 141 21.23 3.02 17.81
CA PRO A 141 22.17 3.00 18.92
C PRO A 141 21.72 3.95 20.04
N GLY A 142 21.61 3.45 21.27
CA GLY A 142 21.03 4.19 22.40
C GLY A 142 19.77 3.52 22.97
N GLY A 143 19.16 2.60 22.21
CA GLY A 143 18.01 1.81 22.64
C GLY A 143 16.66 2.44 22.25
N GLU A 144 16.68 3.57 21.55
CA GLU A 144 15.49 4.16 20.95
C GLU A 144 15.00 3.34 19.76
N VAL A 145 13.68 3.27 19.64
CA VAL A 145 12.99 2.67 18.49
C VAL A 145 11.90 3.62 18.03
N TYR A 146 11.85 3.88 16.73
CA TYR A 146 10.82 4.68 16.08
C TYR A 146 10.03 3.84 15.08
N LEU A 147 8.81 4.26 14.78
CA LEU A 147 8.02 3.68 13.70
C LEU A 147 7.80 4.71 12.60
N GLN A 148 8.19 4.39 11.36
CA GLN A 148 7.96 5.25 10.20
C GLN A 148 7.03 4.55 9.21
N PRO A 149 5.74 4.96 9.16
CA PRO A 149 4.88 4.65 8.03
C PRO A 149 5.39 5.32 6.75
N SER A 150 5.51 4.57 5.67
CA SER A 150 5.96 5.11 4.37
C SER A 150 5.63 4.16 3.22
N ALA A 151 5.28 4.74 2.07
CA ALA A 151 5.26 4.01 0.79
C ALA A 151 6.67 3.72 0.25
N ALA A 152 7.68 4.50 0.69
CA ALA A 152 9.04 4.38 0.25
C ALA A 152 9.84 3.32 1.04
N ARG A 153 10.95 2.89 0.45
CA ARG A 153 11.90 1.91 1.02
C ARG A 153 13.24 2.60 1.32
N PRO A 154 14.10 1.99 2.14
CA PRO A 154 15.48 2.45 2.33
C PRO A 154 16.20 2.73 1.01
N GLY A 155 16.83 3.90 0.91
CA GLY A 155 17.54 4.39 -0.29
C GLY A 155 16.73 5.31 -1.19
N ALA A 156 15.40 5.44 -1.01
CA ALA A 156 14.62 6.45 -1.72
C ALA A 156 14.93 7.87 -1.20
N GLU A 157 14.84 8.86 -2.09
CA GLU A 157 15.06 10.26 -1.73
C GLU A 157 14.11 10.72 -0.62
N GLY A 158 14.64 11.39 0.41
CA GLY A 158 13.86 11.90 1.55
C GLY A 158 13.30 10.82 2.48
N PHE A 159 13.49 9.53 2.18
CA PHE A 159 13.07 8.44 3.05
C PHE A 159 13.70 8.59 4.44
N LEU A 160 12.90 8.30 5.48
CA LEU A 160 13.31 8.42 6.88
C LEU A 160 13.95 9.79 7.18
N GLN A 161 13.35 10.85 6.63
CA GLN A 161 13.79 12.23 6.80
C GLN A 161 15.23 12.49 6.31
N GLY A 162 15.70 11.71 5.34
CA GLY A 162 17.04 11.79 4.78
C GLY A 162 18.11 11.02 5.56
N LEU A 163 17.73 10.20 6.54
CA LEU A 163 18.69 9.34 7.23
C LEU A 163 19.27 8.31 6.24
N PRO A 164 20.61 8.18 6.11
CA PRO A 164 21.23 7.21 5.20
C PRO A 164 20.83 5.76 5.52
N PRO A 165 20.86 4.84 4.54
CA PRO A 165 20.64 3.42 4.80
C PRO A 165 21.61 2.87 5.86
N PRO A 166 21.21 1.84 6.63
CA PRO A 166 22.09 1.21 7.61
C PRO A 166 23.43 0.75 7.01
N GLY A 167 24.52 1.03 7.72
CA GLY A 167 25.90 0.83 7.29
C GLY A 167 26.51 1.99 6.50
N GLN A 168 25.74 3.05 6.21
CA GLN A 168 26.21 4.25 5.49
C GLN A 168 26.07 5.53 6.32
N GLU A 169 25.38 5.46 7.45
CA GLU A 169 25.19 6.55 8.40
C GLU A 169 26.48 6.89 9.15
N THR A 170 26.59 8.16 9.55
CA THR A 170 27.51 8.59 10.59
C THR A 170 26.80 8.72 11.94
N ALA A 171 27.57 8.73 13.04
CA ALA A 171 27.01 9.04 14.36
C ALA A 171 26.34 10.42 14.42
N ALA A 172 26.77 11.37 13.58
CA ALA A 172 26.13 12.69 13.51
C ALA A 172 24.77 12.64 12.82
N ASP A 173 24.58 11.76 11.84
CA ASP A 173 23.27 11.55 11.19
C ASP A 173 22.25 11.00 12.19
N LEU A 174 22.64 9.99 12.95
CA LEU A 174 21.79 9.38 13.97
C LEU A 174 21.42 10.38 15.07
N ARG A 175 22.39 11.17 15.56
CA ARG A 175 22.12 12.22 16.55
C ARG A 175 21.12 13.25 16.04
N ARG A 176 21.32 13.77 14.82
CA ARG A 176 20.38 14.73 14.21
C ARG A 176 18.98 14.15 14.06
N PHE A 177 18.88 12.87 13.70
CA PHE A 177 17.59 12.19 13.61
C PHE A 177 16.87 12.16 14.95
N VAL A 178 17.57 11.80 16.04
CA VAL A 178 16.99 11.79 17.40
C VAL A 178 16.64 13.19 17.88
N GLU A 179 17.52 14.18 17.67
CA GLU A 179 17.26 15.58 18.05
C GLU A 179 16.02 16.14 17.36
N LYS A 180 15.78 15.78 16.10
CA LYS A 180 14.59 16.17 15.34
C LYS A 180 13.33 15.44 15.79
N ASN A 181 13.48 14.23 16.34
CA ASN A 181 12.38 13.37 16.76
C ASN A 181 12.56 13.00 18.24
N PRO A 182 12.46 13.98 19.17
CA PRO A 182 12.72 13.70 20.58
C PRO A 182 11.79 12.58 21.08
N PRO A 183 12.31 11.64 21.91
CA PRO A 183 11.48 10.61 22.51
C PRO A 183 10.29 11.25 23.23
N GLN A 184 9.07 10.85 22.86
CA GLN A 184 7.89 11.37 23.53
C GLN A 184 7.80 10.75 24.92
N PRO A 185 7.52 11.54 25.98
CA PRO A 185 7.22 10.99 27.29
C PRO A 185 6.08 9.99 27.16
N ALA A 186 6.20 8.83 27.80
CA ALA A 186 5.10 7.87 27.85
C ALA A 186 3.84 8.57 28.37
N VAL A 187 2.82 8.73 27.52
CA VAL A 187 1.53 9.26 27.95
C VAL A 187 0.92 8.19 28.84
N ALA A 188 0.80 8.47 30.14
CA ALA A 188 0.16 7.55 31.07
C ALA A 188 -1.25 7.23 30.55
N PRO A 189 -1.69 5.96 30.57
CA PRO A 189 -3.05 5.62 30.16
C PRO A 189 -4.06 6.43 31.00
N PRO A 190 -5.19 6.85 30.41
CA PRO A 190 -6.24 7.53 31.16
C PRO A 190 -6.66 6.65 32.35
N ARG A 191 -6.72 7.27 33.54
CA ARG A 191 -7.14 6.64 34.79
C ARG A 191 -8.61 6.26 34.78
#